data_AF-A0A2Z6S4E7-F1
#
_entry.id   AF-A0A2Z6S4E7-F1
#
_cell.length_a   1.000
_cell.length_b   1.000
_cell.length_c   1.000
_cell.angle_alpha   90.00
_cell.angle_beta   90.00
_cell.angle_gamma   90.00
#
_symmetry.space_group_name_H-M   'P 1'
#
loop_
_entity.id
_entity.type
_entity.pdbx_description
1 polymer ?
#
loop_
_entity_poly.entity_id
_entity_poly.type
_entity_poly.pdbx_seq_one_letter_code
_entity_poly.pdbx_strand_id
1 'polypeptide(L)'
;MWTLKSGRVVEKVIYEYARNLKYESCMHSFIISDIDEKAKSLFRNEEWEEIFSSNCKKVPKIDKSVIELLKKYSVTDLPSFRQIIFESFLPSDALYFGREHLDLNYVNLVYRAIHTLWEDDDDFTLDSSKLEGWFQHNI
;
A
#
# COMPACT_ATOMS: atom_id res chain seq x y z
N MET A 1 -16.30 -3.91 -18.17
CA MET A 1 -16.97 -4.79 -17.21
C MET A 1 -16.50 -6.21 -17.45
N TRP A 2 -15.91 -6.82 -16.44
CA TRP A 2 -15.35 -8.17 -16.49
C TRP A 2 -16.46 -9.21 -16.28
N THR A 3 -16.72 -9.98 -17.33
CA THR A 3 -17.65 -11.11 -17.31
C THR A 3 -16.89 -12.40 -17.05
N LEU A 4 -17.30 -13.13 -16.01
CA LEU A 4 -16.76 -14.44 -15.66
C LEU A 4 -17.30 -15.53 -16.59
N LYS A 5 -16.67 -16.71 -16.62
CA LYS A 5 -17.17 -17.88 -17.38
C LYS A 5 -18.59 -18.28 -16.99
N SER A 6 -18.99 -17.96 -15.76
CA SER A 6 -20.34 -18.19 -15.26
C SER A 6 -21.41 -17.25 -15.84
N GLY A 7 -21.01 -16.22 -16.59
CA GLY A 7 -21.88 -15.17 -17.11
C GLY A 7 -22.16 -14.01 -16.13
N ARG A 8 -21.74 -14.13 -14.86
CA ARG A 8 -21.83 -13.02 -13.89
C ARG A 8 -20.79 -11.94 -14.22
N VAL A 9 -21.14 -10.69 -13.94
CA VAL A 9 -20.27 -9.53 -14.13
C VAL A 9 -19.73 -9.09 -12.79
N VAL A 10 -18.40 -9.11 -12.61
CA VAL A 10 -17.72 -8.84 -11.33
C VAL A 10 -18.10 -7.48 -10.76
N GLU A 11 -18.02 -6.42 -11.57
CA GLU A 11 -18.33 -5.05 -11.12
C GLU A 11 -19.80 -4.89 -10.70
N LYS A 12 -20.73 -5.62 -11.32
CA LYS A 12 -22.14 -5.58 -10.92
C LYS A 12 -22.35 -6.21 -9.55
N VAL A 13 -21.76 -7.39 -9.32
CA VAL A 13 -21.84 -8.10 -8.03
C VAL A 13 -21.32 -7.22 -6.90
N ILE A 14 -20.15 -6.60 -7.12
CA ILE A 14 -19.52 -5.74 -6.13
C ILE A 14 -20.33 -4.47 -5.91
N TYR A 15 -20.78 -3.81 -6.99
CA TYR A 15 -21.57 -2.58 -6.89
C TYR A 15 -22.89 -2.80 -6.14
N GLU A 16 -23.61 -3.87 -6.44
CA GLU A 16 -24.88 -4.21 -5.77
C GLU A 16 -24.70 -4.46 -4.28
N TYR A 17 -23.56 -5.01 -3.86
CA TYR A 17 -23.22 -5.17 -2.45
C TYR A 17 -22.78 -3.84 -1.82
N ALA A 18 -21.77 -3.20 -2.40
CA ALA A 18 -21.10 -2.02 -1.83
C ALA A 18 -22.06 -0.85 -1.64
N ARG A 19 -22.95 -0.58 -2.61
CA ARG A 19 -23.91 0.54 -2.54
C ARG A 19 -24.86 0.50 -1.34
N ASN A 20 -24.97 -0.63 -0.66
CA ASN A 20 -25.83 -0.84 0.50
C ASN A 20 -25.05 -0.79 1.83
N LEU A 21 -23.71 -0.67 1.77
CA LEU A 21 -22.88 -0.52 2.95
C LEU A 21 -23.06 0.88 3.55
N LYS A 22 -23.05 0.96 4.88
CA LYS A 22 -23.12 2.23 5.62
C LYS A 22 -21.75 2.88 5.82
N TYR A 23 -20.70 2.23 5.34
CA TYR A 23 -19.30 2.61 5.54
C TYR A 23 -18.54 2.35 4.23
N GLU A 24 -17.47 3.12 4.04
CA GLU A 24 -16.58 2.97 2.89
C GLU A 24 -15.81 1.65 2.96
N SER A 25 -15.66 1.00 1.82
CA SER A 25 -14.90 -0.24 1.68
C SER A 25 -14.18 -0.26 0.34
N CYS A 26 -13.13 -1.07 0.21
CA CYS A 26 -12.37 -1.25 -1.04
C CYS A 26 -13.26 -1.57 -2.25
N MET A 27 -14.38 -2.24 -2.01
CA MET A 27 -15.39 -2.58 -3.02
C MET A 27 -16.04 -1.36 -3.68
N HIS A 28 -16.13 -0.21 -3.01
CA HIS A 28 -16.62 1.04 -3.62
C HIS A 28 -15.68 1.56 -4.73
N SER A 29 -14.39 1.22 -4.63
CA SER A 29 -13.37 1.51 -5.63
C SER A 29 -13.10 0.33 -6.57
N PHE A 30 -13.96 -0.70 -6.57
CA PHE A 30 -13.78 -1.94 -7.34
C PHE A 30 -12.46 -2.69 -7.05
N ILE A 31 -11.93 -2.54 -5.84
CA ILE A 31 -10.72 -3.24 -5.38
C ILE A 31 -11.16 -4.53 -4.69
N ILE A 32 -10.66 -5.67 -5.16
CA ILE A 32 -10.85 -6.99 -4.56
C ILE A 32 -9.51 -7.47 -4.01
N SER A 33 -9.52 -7.96 -2.79
CA SER A 33 -8.36 -8.58 -2.14
C SER A 33 -8.68 -10.03 -1.79
N ASP A 34 -7.68 -10.90 -1.88
CA ASP A 34 -7.79 -12.32 -1.56
C ASP A 34 -7.99 -12.57 -0.05
N ILE A 35 -7.67 -11.58 0.79
CA ILE A 35 -7.93 -11.60 2.24
C ILE A 35 -9.29 -11.02 2.64
N ASP A 36 -10.06 -10.46 1.69
CA ASP A 36 -11.39 -9.90 1.99
C ASP A 36 -12.45 -11.01 1.96
N GLU A 37 -12.75 -11.57 3.13
CA GLU A 37 -13.77 -12.61 3.30
C GLU A 37 -15.18 -12.15 2.92
N LYS A 38 -15.49 -10.85 3.04
CA LYS A 38 -16.79 -10.32 2.60
C LYS A 38 -16.88 -10.34 1.09
N ALA A 39 -15.85 -9.86 0.39
CA ALA A 39 -15.80 -9.92 -1.06
C ALA A 39 -15.86 -11.37 -1.55
N LYS A 40 -15.10 -12.28 -0.93
CA LYS A 40 -15.10 -13.72 -1.26
C LYS A 40 -16.50 -14.34 -1.19
N SER A 41 -17.27 -14.00 -0.15
CA SER A 41 -18.62 -14.54 0.05
C SER A 41 -19.64 -14.13 -1.03
N LEU A 42 -19.34 -13.12 -1.87
CA LEU A 42 -20.22 -12.67 -2.97
C LEU A 42 -20.11 -13.56 -4.22
N PHE A 43 -19.04 -14.35 -4.31
CA PHE A 43 -18.70 -15.16 -5.46
C PHE A 43 -18.74 -16.64 -5.11
N ARG A 44 -18.98 -17.48 -6.13
CA ARG A 44 -18.75 -18.93 -5.99
C ARG A 44 -17.26 -19.22 -5.94
N ASN A 45 -16.87 -20.38 -5.41
CA ASN A 45 -15.46 -20.76 -5.30
C ASN A 45 -14.77 -20.75 -6.68
N GLU A 46 -15.43 -21.24 -7.72
CA GLU A 46 -14.87 -21.29 -9.08
C GLU A 46 -14.72 -19.89 -9.69
N GLU A 47 -15.64 -18.98 -9.34
CA GLU A 47 -15.60 -17.58 -9.76
C GLU A 47 -14.47 -16.83 -9.04
N TRP A 48 -14.29 -17.09 -7.75
CA TRP A 48 -13.21 -16.52 -6.96
C TRP A 48 -11.84 -16.97 -7.47
N GLU A 49 -11.69 -18.26 -7.75
CA GLU A 49 -10.48 -18.79 -8.38
C GLU A 49 -10.24 -18.13 -9.74
N GLU A 50 -11.27 -18.00 -10.59
CA GLU A 50 -11.15 -17.32 -11.89
C GLU A 50 -10.67 -15.87 -11.72
N ILE A 51 -11.17 -15.15 -10.71
CA ILE A 51 -10.78 -13.76 -10.43
C ILE A 51 -9.29 -13.66 -10.11
N PHE A 52 -8.76 -14.57 -9.30
CA PHE A 52 -7.35 -14.52 -8.88
C PHE A 52 -6.38 -15.33 -9.75
N SER A 53 -6.87 -16.04 -10.77
CA SER A 53 -6.03 -16.76 -11.73
C SER A 53 -5.97 -16.09 -13.10
N SER A 54 -6.97 -15.27 -13.45
CA SER A 54 -7.09 -14.69 -14.80
C SER A 54 -6.32 -13.38 -14.93
N ASN A 55 -5.60 -13.20 -16.05
CA ASN A 55 -4.87 -11.96 -16.37
C ASN A 55 -3.92 -11.48 -15.25
N CYS A 56 -3.42 -12.40 -14.42
CA CYS A 56 -2.49 -12.08 -13.36
C CYS A 56 -1.20 -11.55 -13.99
N LYS A 57 -0.93 -10.26 -13.76
CA LYS A 57 0.36 -9.68 -14.09
C LYS A 57 1.41 -10.37 -13.23
N LYS A 58 2.57 -10.65 -13.82
CA LYS A 58 3.72 -11.12 -13.05
C LYS A 58 4.00 -10.07 -11.98
N VAL A 59 4.09 -10.52 -10.73
CA VAL A 59 4.52 -9.67 -9.63
C VAL A 59 5.88 -9.07 -10.03
N PRO A 60 6.01 -7.73 -10.05
CA PRO A 60 7.27 -7.11 -10.40
C PRO A 60 8.33 -7.61 -9.42
N LYS A 61 9.49 -8.02 -9.94
CA LYS A 61 10.61 -8.41 -9.10
C LYS A 61 11.19 -7.13 -8.51
N ILE A 62 10.94 -6.91 -7.22
CA ILE A 62 11.56 -5.82 -6.46
C ILE A 62 12.99 -6.23 -6.12
N ASP A 63 13.94 -5.30 -6.25
CA ASP A 63 15.32 -5.57 -5.88
C ASP A 63 15.43 -5.89 -4.37
N LYS A 64 16.28 -6.85 -4.03
CA LYS A 64 16.46 -7.27 -2.64
C LYS A 64 16.93 -6.11 -1.76
N SER A 65 17.79 -5.23 -2.27
CA SER A 65 18.28 -4.05 -1.53
C SER A 65 17.14 -3.11 -1.14
N VAL A 66 16.16 -2.90 -2.03
CA VAL A 66 14.96 -2.10 -1.76
C VAL A 66 14.12 -2.75 -0.67
N ILE A 67 13.90 -4.07 -0.75
CA ILE A 67 13.16 -4.81 0.28
C ILE A 67 13.85 -4.71 1.64
N GLU A 68 15.18 -4.88 1.69
CA GLU A 68 15.92 -4.81 2.95
C GLU A 68 15.94 -3.38 3.52
N LEU A 69 15.99 -2.35 2.68
CA LEU A 69 15.86 -0.96 3.12
C LEU A 69 14.47 -0.67 3.70
N LEU A 70 13.40 -1.12 3.04
CA LEU A 70 12.03 -1.00 3.55
C LEU A 70 11.90 -1.68 4.92
N LYS A 71 12.42 -2.90 5.07
CA LYS A 71 12.44 -3.61 6.36
C LYS A 71 13.23 -2.86 7.42
N LYS A 72 14.39 -2.28 7.06
CA LYS A 72 15.22 -1.48 7.98
C LYS A 72 14.43 -0.31 8.55
N TYR A 73 13.56 0.31 7.75
CA TYR A 73 12.74 1.44 8.17
C TYR A 73 11.39 1.05 8.81
N SER A 74 10.99 -0.23 8.79
CA SER A 74 9.74 -0.72 9.40
C SER A 74 9.83 -0.85 10.93
N VAL A 75 10.32 0.18 11.61
CA VAL A 75 10.31 0.28 13.07
C VAL A 75 9.04 0.98 13.56
N THR A 76 8.61 0.68 14.78
CA THR A 76 7.32 1.15 15.31
C THR A 76 7.44 2.32 16.29
N ASP A 77 8.66 2.77 16.59
CA ASP A 77 8.91 3.88 17.50
C ASP A 77 9.82 4.95 16.86
N LEU A 78 9.49 6.21 17.15
CA LEU A 78 10.19 7.37 16.60
C LEU A 78 11.68 7.44 17.03
N PRO A 79 12.08 7.15 18.28
CA PRO A 79 13.50 7.18 18.66
C PRO A 79 14.38 6.23 17.85
N SER A 80 13.95 4.98 17.64
CA SER A 80 14.68 4.02 16.81
C SER A 80 14.69 4.44 15.34
N PHE A 81 13.56 4.96 14.86
CA PHE A 81 13.46 5.45 13.49
C PHE A 81 14.42 6.61 13.22
N ARG A 82 14.51 7.56 14.15
CA ARG A 82 15.43 8.70 14.09
C ARG A 82 16.88 8.25 13.93
N GLN A 83 17.31 7.25 14.70
CA GLN A 83 18.67 6.73 14.58
C GLN A 83 18.92 6.14 13.18
N ILE A 84 17.99 5.34 12.70
CA ILE A 84 18.12 4.59 11.44
C ILE A 84 18.02 5.50 10.20
N ILE A 85 17.12 6.49 10.20
CA ILE A 85 16.83 7.30 9.01
C ILE A 85 17.97 8.23 8.63
N PHE A 86 18.79 8.64 9.61
CA PHE A 86 19.98 9.46 9.38
C PHE A 86 21.23 8.68 8.99
N GLU A 87 21.23 7.35 9.14
CA GLU A 87 22.29 6.50 8.59
C GLU A 87 22.27 6.50 7.06
N SER A 88 23.40 6.10 6.46
CA SER A 88 23.45 5.84 5.02
C SER A 88 22.44 4.76 4.63
N PHE A 89 21.64 5.04 3.60
CA PHE A 89 20.75 4.05 2.96
C PHE A 89 21.52 3.13 1.99
N LEU A 90 22.78 3.46 1.70
CA LEU A 90 23.70 2.61 0.96
C LEU A 90 24.61 1.82 1.91
N PRO A 91 25.13 0.66 1.47
CA PRO A 91 26.18 -0.06 2.20
C PRO A 91 27.39 0.83 2.53
N SER A 92 28.11 0.49 3.60
CA SER A 92 29.35 1.19 3.97
C SER A 92 30.29 1.30 2.76
N ASP A 93 30.85 2.48 2.57
CA ASP A 93 31.84 2.79 1.52
C ASP A 93 31.32 2.75 0.07
N ALA A 94 30.01 2.59 -0.14
CA ALA A 94 29.41 2.65 -1.46
C ALA A 94 29.27 4.10 -1.95
N LEU A 95 29.71 4.37 -3.19
CA LEU A 95 29.46 5.63 -3.88
C LEU A 95 28.05 5.66 -4.45
N TYR A 96 27.43 6.85 -4.44
CA TYR A 96 26.10 7.03 -5.03
C TYR A 96 26.17 7.14 -6.56
N PHE A 97 25.54 6.20 -7.26
CA PHE A 97 25.28 6.26 -8.70
C PHE A 97 23.77 6.44 -8.98
N GLY A 98 23.40 7.57 -9.57
CA GLY A 98 21.98 7.99 -9.67
C GLY A 98 21.05 7.01 -10.39
N ARG A 99 21.51 6.30 -11.43
CA ARG A 99 20.69 5.29 -12.12
C ARG A 99 20.56 3.98 -11.35
N GLU A 100 21.58 3.62 -10.58
CA GLU A 100 21.64 2.33 -9.88
C GLU A 100 20.91 2.39 -8.53
N HIS A 101 20.95 3.55 -7.88
CA HIS A 101 20.38 3.74 -6.54
C HIS A 101 19.13 4.62 -6.54
N LEU A 102 18.49 4.81 -7.69
CA LEU A 102 17.28 5.64 -7.81
C LEU A 102 16.19 5.18 -6.84
N ASP A 103 15.87 3.89 -6.86
CA ASP A 103 14.80 3.31 -6.04
C ASP A 103 15.14 3.40 -4.54
N LEU A 104 16.38 3.11 -4.16
CA LEU A 104 16.85 3.23 -2.76
C LEU A 104 16.78 4.67 -2.26
N ASN A 105 17.21 5.62 -3.09
CA ASN A 105 17.13 7.04 -2.77
C ASN A 105 15.67 7.49 -2.66
N TYR A 106 14.79 7.03 -3.55
CA TYR A 106 13.37 7.33 -3.51
C TYR A 106 12.73 6.81 -2.22
N VAL A 107 13.01 5.57 -1.81
CA VAL A 107 12.56 5.02 -0.52
C VAL A 107 13.06 5.88 0.64
N ASN A 108 14.36 6.19 0.71
CA ASN A 108 14.91 7.03 1.77
C ASN A 108 14.27 8.44 1.80
N LEU A 109 13.99 9.04 0.64
CA LEU A 109 13.30 10.33 0.55
C LEU A 109 11.88 10.27 1.14
N VAL A 110 11.10 9.26 0.77
CA VAL A 110 9.73 9.08 1.28
C VAL A 110 9.75 8.91 2.80
N TYR A 111 10.63 8.06 3.33
CA TYR A 111 10.72 7.84 4.77
C TYR A 111 11.24 9.08 5.53
N ARG A 112 12.09 9.92 4.93
CA ARG A 112 12.50 11.21 5.53
C ARG A 112 11.37 12.24 5.55
N ALA A 113 10.52 12.24 4.53
CA ALA A 113 9.31 13.05 4.54
C ALA A 113 8.37 12.59 5.67
N ILE A 114 8.13 11.29 5.80
CA ILE A 114 7.35 10.70 6.90
C ILE A 114 7.97 11.04 8.26
N HIS A 115 9.30 10.95 8.41
CA HIS A 115 9.99 11.34 9.63
C HIS A 115 9.68 12.79 10.04
N THR A 116 9.75 13.71 9.08
CA THR A 116 9.45 15.13 9.34
C THR A 116 8.02 15.29 9.86
N LEU A 117 7.06 14.64 9.20
CA LEU A 117 5.67 14.65 9.62
C LEU A 117 5.45 14.02 11.01
N TRP A 118 6.22 12.97 11.35
CA TRP A 118 6.13 12.29 12.64
C TRP A 118 6.80 13.07 13.79
N GLU A 119 7.74 13.96 13.47
CA GLU A 119 8.40 14.86 14.44
C GLU A 119 7.59 16.13 14.71
N ASP A 120 6.90 16.65 13.69
CA ASP A 120 6.19 17.94 13.74
C ASP A 120 4.90 17.90 14.59
N ASP A 121 4.48 16.73 15.07
CA ASP A 121 3.20 16.59 15.75
C ASP A 121 3.27 15.54 16.89
N ASP A 122 2.97 15.98 18.11
CA ASP A 122 2.55 15.06 19.19
C ASP A 122 1.19 14.39 18.84
N ASP A 123 0.49 14.88 17.81
CA ASP A 123 -0.87 14.51 17.36
C ASP A 123 -0.89 13.96 15.90
N PHE A 124 0.27 13.64 15.27
CA PHE A 124 0.36 13.13 13.87
C PHE A 124 -0.30 11.76 13.74
N THR A 125 -0.70 11.16 14.85
CA THR A 125 -1.54 9.97 14.89
C THR A 125 -2.86 10.27 14.21
N LEU A 126 -2.91 10.24 12.86
CA LEU A 126 -4.10 10.21 12.01
C LEU A 126 -5.31 10.68 12.80
N ASP A 127 -5.31 11.97 13.19
CA ASP A 127 -6.28 12.45 14.18
C ASP A 127 -7.63 12.05 13.63
N SER A 128 -8.28 11.10 14.31
CA SER A 128 -9.49 10.47 13.78
C SER A 128 -10.62 11.47 13.62
N SER A 129 -10.49 12.67 14.22
CA SER A 129 -11.37 13.81 14.02
C SER A 129 -11.08 14.61 12.73
N LYS A 130 -9.87 14.51 12.18
CA LYS A 130 -9.41 15.16 10.94
C LYS A 130 -9.25 14.13 9.82
N LEU A 131 -10.37 13.63 9.33
CA LEU A 131 -10.45 12.60 8.28
C LEU A 131 -9.71 12.96 6.97
N GLU A 132 -9.44 14.25 6.73
CA GLU A 132 -8.67 14.74 5.56
C GLU A 132 -7.35 15.44 5.93
N GLY A 133 -6.83 15.23 7.15
CA GLY A 133 -5.57 15.85 7.58
C GLY A 133 -4.43 15.57 6.60
N TRP A 134 -4.39 14.38 6.00
CA TRP A 134 -3.41 14.02 4.99
C TRP A 134 -3.45 14.91 3.73
N PHE A 135 -4.63 15.39 3.30
CA PHE A 135 -4.76 16.25 2.10
C PHE A 135 -4.27 17.67 2.41
N GLN A 136 -4.56 18.19 3.60
CA GLN A 136 -4.20 19.55 4.01
C GLN A 136 -2.68 19.76 4.17
N HIS A 137 -1.94 18.71 4.54
CA HIS A 137 -0.48 18.80 4.71
C HIS A 137 0.32 18.62 3.39
N ASN A 138 -0.34 18.23 2.29
CA ASN A 138 0.32 17.93 1.02
C ASN A 138 0.02 18.96 -0.10
N ILE A 139 -0.56 20.12 0.24
CA ILE A 139 -0.80 21.26 -0.68
C ILE A 139 0.10 22.43 -0.32
#